data_AF-A0A2H5ZAZ9-F1
#
_entry.id   AF-A0A2H5ZAZ9-F1
#
_cell.length_a   1.000
_cell.length_b   1.000
_cell.length_c   1.000
_cell.angle_alpha   90.00
_cell.angle_beta   90.00
_cell.angle_gamma   90.00
#
_symmetry.space_group_name_H-M   'P 1'
#
loop_
_entity.id
_entity.type
_entity.pdbx_description
1 polymer ?
#
loop_
_entity_poly.entity_id
_entity_poly.type
_entity_poly.pdbx_seq_one_letter_code
_entity_poly.pdbx_strand_id
1 'polypeptide(L)'
;MRAETSDVAFRLLLALGELWDGLQRANIDATRKGLHLSKQYLGGYVRISVGPGSRPRLTFEWNEATRHLRVLRCEAWPGLEATLSATVAYVREQARARGIADVVDGVLLRACREPLRAKVTLAARDGTRALTPQRA
;
A
#
# COMPACT_ATOMS: atom_id res chain seq x y z
N MET A 1 -12.20 4.78 1.28
CA MET A 1 -10.90 4.86 0.60
C MET A 1 -11.18 4.88 -0.90
N ARG A 2 -10.69 5.89 -1.60
CA ARG A 2 -10.68 5.89 -3.07
C ARG A 2 -9.24 5.60 -3.47
N ALA A 3 -9.01 4.70 -4.42
CA ALA A 3 -7.66 4.40 -4.89
C ALA A 3 -7.19 5.49 -5.87
N GLU A 4 -7.22 6.74 -5.40
CA GLU A 4 -6.80 7.91 -6.14
C GLU A 4 -5.29 8.07 -5.94
N THR A 5 -4.51 8.04 -7.02
CA THR A 5 -3.04 8.08 -6.96
C THR A 5 -2.47 9.43 -6.51
N SER A 6 -3.32 10.46 -6.43
CA SER A 6 -3.05 11.75 -5.79
C SER A 6 -3.14 11.69 -4.26
N ASP A 7 -3.82 10.70 -3.70
CA ASP A 7 -4.01 10.53 -2.26
C ASP A 7 -2.67 10.27 -1.57
N VAL A 8 -2.34 11.10 -0.57
CA VAL A 8 -1.10 10.98 0.21
C VAL A 8 -1.05 9.66 0.96
N ALA A 9 -2.17 9.18 1.50
CA ALA A 9 -2.23 7.91 2.21
C ALA A 9 -1.91 6.74 1.27
N PHE A 10 -2.44 6.76 0.04
CA PHE A 10 -2.09 5.75 -0.95
C PHE A 10 -0.58 5.76 -1.29
N ARG A 11 -0.02 6.95 -1.54
CA ARG A 11 1.42 7.10 -1.85
C ARG A 11 2.31 6.65 -0.70
N LEU A 12 1.93 6.94 0.54
CA LEU A 12 2.65 6.47 1.73
C LEU A 12 2.59 4.94 1.88
N LEU A 13 1.47 4.30 1.53
CA LEU A 13 1.37 2.83 1.51
C LEU A 13 2.30 2.20 0.45
N LEU A 14 2.38 2.80 -0.74
CA LEU A 14 3.32 2.37 -1.77
C LEU A 14 4.78 2.53 -1.28
N ALA A 15 5.11 3.69 -0.70
CA ALA A 15 6.42 3.95 -0.12
C ALA A 15 6.82 2.95 0.98
N LEU A 16 5.88 2.57 1.85
CA LEU A 16 6.12 1.52 2.84
C LEU A 16 6.37 0.15 2.18
N GLY A 17 5.70 -0.14 1.05
CA GLY A 17 5.98 -1.33 0.25
C GLY A 17 7.36 -1.31 -0.46
N GLU A 18 7.81 -0.13 -0.89
CA GLU A 18 9.17 0.08 -1.42
C GLU A 18 10.23 -0.16 -0.32
N LEU A 19 10.01 0.40 0.87
CA LEU A 19 10.92 0.27 2.01
C LEU A 19 10.93 -1.13 2.63
N TRP A 20 9.91 -1.96 2.37
CA TRP A 20 9.66 -3.23 3.06
C TRP A 20 10.91 -4.09 3.27
N ASP A 21 11.66 -4.42 2.22
CA ASP A 21 12.83 -5.32 2.35
C ASP A 21 13.98 -4.67 3.11
N GLY A 22 14.09 -3.33 3.07
CA GLY A 22 15.03 -2.57 3.89
C GLY A 22 14.64 -2.59 5.37
N LEU A 23 13.36 -2.39 5.66
CA LEU A 23 12.83 -2.43 7.03
C LEU A 23 13.01 -3.81 7.66
N GLN A 24 12.72 -4.88 6.92
CA GLN A 24 12.93 -6.26 7.40
C GLN A 24 14.41 -6.54 7.69
N ARG A 25 15.33 -6.15 6.80
CA ARG A 25 16.78 -6.31 7.02
C ARG A 25 17.30 -5.49 8.22
N ALA A 26 16.70 -4.33 8.46
CA ALA A 26 17.00 -3.49 9.61
C ALA A 26 16.29 -3.92 10.91
N ASN A 27 15.54 -5.02 10.89
CA ASN A 27 14.73 -5.49 12.02
C ASN A 27 13.76 -4.40 12.54
N ILE A 28 13.07 -3.72 11.62
CA ILE A 28 12.00 -2.75 11.89
C ILE A 28 10.66 -3.37 11.48
N ASP A 29 9.85 -3.73 12.47
CA ASP A 29 8.54 -4.31 12.24
C ASP A 29 7.44 -3.24 12.11
N ALA A 30 7.16 -2.83 10.86
CA ALA A 30 6.12 -1.86 10.56
C ALA A 30 4.70 -2.32 10.94
N THR A 31 4.49 -3.61 11.24
CA THR A 31 3.17 -4.14 11.61
C THR A 31 2.78 -3.85 13.06
N ARG A 32 3.75 -3.46 13.91
CA ARG A 32 3.52 -3.14 15.33
C ARG A 32 2.47 -2.06 15.61
N LYS A 33 2.15 -1.23 14.62
CA LYS A 33 1.16 -0.14 14.75
C LYS A 33 -0.17 -0.48 14.07
N GLY A 34 -0.43 -1.76 13.80
CA GLY A 34 -1.69 -2.25 13.24
C GLY A 34 -1.78 -2.16 11.72
N LEU A 35 -0.69 -1.83 11.03
CA LEU A 35 -0.59 -1.90 9.58
C LEU A 35 0.01 -3.25 9.16
N HIS A 36 -0.83 -4.22 8.85
CA HIS A 36 -0.35 -5.46 8.24
C HIS A 36 -0.06 -5.20 6.76
N LEU A 37 1.19 -5.44 6.36
CA LEU A 37 1.65 -5.32 4.99
C LEU A 37 2.26 -6.64 4.55
N SER A 38 1.94 -7.07 3.33
CA SER A 38 2.66 -8.14 2.65
C SER A 38 3.03 -7.72 1.24
N LYS A 39 4.14 -8.29 0.76
CA LYS A 39 4.75 -7.97 -0.54
C LYS A 39 5.03 -9.29 -1.28
N GLN A 40 4.61 -9.37 -2.53
CA GLN A 40 4.82 -10.53 -3.40
C GLN A 40 5.36 -10.08 -4.76
N TYR A 41 6.45 -10.70 -5.21
CA TYR A 41 7.05 -10.44 -6.53
C TYR A 41 6.41 -11.35 -7.60
N LEU A 42 5.96 -10.76 -8.71
CA LEU A 42 5.19 -11.43 -9.77
C LEU A 42 5.85 -11.30 -11.14
N GLY A 43 7.19 -11.27 -11.21
CA GLY A 43 7.91 -11.25 -12.51
C GLY A 43 7.66 -9.98 -13.33
N GLY A 44 7.64 -8.81 -12.68
CA GLY A 44 7.45 -7.49 -13.32
C GLY A 44 6.47 -6.60 -12.56
N TYR A 45 5.57 -7.20 -11.79
CA TYR A 45 4.76 -6.51 -10.80
C TYR A 45 5.21 -6.86 -9.38
N VAL A 46 5.00 -5.92 -8.47
CA VAL A 46 5.01 -6.16 -7.03
C VAL A 46 3.59 -6.02 -6.54
N ARG A 47 3.03 -7.09 -5.98
CA ARG A 47 1.74 -7.06 -5.29
C ARG A 47 1.96 -6.63 -3.85
N ILE A 48 1.27 -5.57 -3.45
CA ILE A 48 1.24 -5.06 -2.08
C ILE A 48 -0.17 -5.24 -1.56
N SER A 49 -0.29 -5.93 -0.43
CA SER A 49 -1.55 -6.14 0.28
C SER A 49 -1.44 -5.50 1.65
N VAL A 50 -2.38 -4.62 1.99
CA VAL A 50 -2.39 -3.88 3.26
C VAL A 50 -3.76 -3.91 3.92
N GLY A 51 -3.76 -3.98 5.25
CA GLY A 51 -4.97 -3.98 6.05
C GLY A 51 -4.69 -3.93 7.56
N PRO A 52 -5.75 -3.90 8.38
CA PRO A 52 -5.64 -3.90 9.84
C PRO A 52 -5.36 -5.29 10.45
N GLY A 53 -5.22 -6.32 9.61
CA GLY A 53 -5.09 -7.72 10.03
C GLY A 53 -4.78 -8.64 8.86
N SER A 54 -5.05 -9.95 9.04
CA SER A 54 -4.77 -10.98 8.03
C SER A 54 -5.54 -10.79 6.71
N ARG A 55 -6.72 -10.17 6.75
CA ARG A 55 -7.50 -9.85 5.55
C ARG A 55 -7.15 -8.45 5.04
N PRO A 56 -6.55 -8.30 3.86
CA PRO A 56 -6.21 -6.99 3.32
C PRO A 56 -7.48 -6.21 2.94
N ARG A 57 -7.47 -4.90 3.21
CA ARG A 57 -8.49 -3.94 2.78
C ARG A 57 -8.14 -3.28 1.46
N LEU A 58 -6.84 -3.15 1.19
CA LEU A 58 -6.32 -2.66 -0.07
C LEU A 58 -5.33 -3.70 -0.61
N THR A 59 -5.46 -4.02 -1.90
CA THR A 59 -4.47 -4.84 -2.61
C THR A 59 -4.29 -4.27 -3.99
N PHE A 60 -3.04 -3.99 -4.34
CA PHE A 60 -2.68 -3.46 -5.63
C PHE A 60 -1.39 -4.08 -6.13
N GLU A 61 -1.21 -4.05 -7.44
CA GLU A 61 0.02 -4.44 -8.11
C GLU A 61 0.66 -3.22 -8.73
N TRP A 62 1.95 -3.06 -8.49
CA TRP A 62 2.73 -1.95 -9.00
C TRP A 62 3.83 -2.48 -9.92
N ASN A 63 3.90 -1.93 -11.13
CA ASN A 63 5.00 -2.14 -12.05
C ASN A 63 5.77 -0.82 -12.18
N GLU A 64 6.96 -0.78 -11.60
CA GLU A 64 7.80 0.42 -11.59
C GLU A 64 8.21 0.83 -13.01
N ALA A 65 8.66 -0.13 -13.82
CA ALA A 65 9.21 0.14 -15.15
C ALA A 65 8.20 0.80 -16.11
N THR A 66 6.93 0.39 -16.03
CA THR A 66 5.85 0.91 -16.88
C THR A 66 4.97 1.93 -16.17
N ARG A 67 5.26 2.24 -14.90
CA ARG A 67 4.46 3.11 -14.03
C ARG A 67 2.98 2.70 -14.03
N HIS A 68 2.71 1.40 -14.02
CA HIS A 68 1.35 0.87 -14.10
C HIS A 68 0.90 0.35 -12.73
N LEU A 69 -0.24 0.87 -12.27
CA LEU A 69 -0.91 0.47 -11.04
C LEU A 69 -2.18 -0.30 -11.35
N ARG A 70 -2.31 -1.51 -10.81
CA ARG A 70 -3.54 -2.31 -10.87
C ARG A 70 -4.13 -2.46 -9.48
N VAL A 71 -5.32 -1.93 -9.25
CA VAL A 71 -5.99 -2.04 -7.95
C VAL A 71 -6.91 -3.25 -8.00
N LEU A 72 -6.57 -4.29 -7.22
CA LEU A 72 -7.32 -5.55 -7.17
C LEU A 72 -8.42 -5.51 -6.09
N ARG A 73 -8.18 -4.77 -5.01
CA ARG A 73 -9.12 -4.62 -3.90
C ARG A 73 -8.95 -3.23 -3.29
N CYS A 74 -10.07 -2.54 -3.06
CA CYS A 74 -10.09 -1.27 -2.34
C CYS A 74 -11.41 -1.20 -1.55
N GLU A 75 -11.35 -1.67 -0.30
CA GLU A 75 -12.48 -1.65 0.64
C GLU A 75 -12.39 -0.41 1.54
N ALA A 76 -13.53 -0.03 2.14
CA ALA A 76 -13.52 0.98 3.19
C ALA A 76 -12.68 0.51 4.37
N TRP A 77 -11.79 1.39 4.84
CA TRP A 77 -10.97 1.16 6.03
C TRP A 77 -11.07 2.39 6.94
N PRO A 78 -12.01 2.39 7.89
CA PRO A 78 -12.09 3.42 8.91
C PRO A 78 -10.79 3.48 9.72
N GLY A 79 -10.26 4.68 9.95
CA GLY A 79 -9.04 4.89 10.72
C GLY A 79 -7.73 4.60 9.99
N LEU A 80 -7.74 4.34 8.66
CA LEU A 80 -6.51 4.15 7.86
C LEU A 80 -5.48 5.25 8.14
N GLU A 81 -5.88 6.52 8.07
CA GLU A 81 -4.95 7.65 8.18
C GLU A 81 -4.25 7.68 9.54
N ALA A 82 -4.99 7.37 10.62
CA ALA A 82 -4.45 7.28 11.97
C ALA A 82 -3.46 6.12 12.10
N THR A 83 -3.83 4.92 11.61
CA THR A 83 -2.94 3.74 11.59
C THR A 83 -1.68 4.01 10.78
N LEU A 84 -1.82 4.62 9.60
CA LEU A 84 -0.73 4.94 8.71
C LEU A 84 0.21 5.99 9.31
N SER A 85 -0.35 7.06 9.89
CA SER A 85 0.41 8.10 10.58
C SER A 85 1.22 7.51 11.75
N ALA A 86 0.60 6.69 12.60
CA ALA A 86 1.28 6.02 13.70
C ALA A 86 2.38 5.07 13.21
N THR A 87 2.14 4.36 12.10
CA THR A 87 3.12 3.46 11.49
C THR A 87 4.32 4.23 10.94
N VAL A 88 4.07 5.32 10.20
CA VAL A 88 5.12 6.19 9.66
C VAL A 88 5.96 6.79 10.80
N ALA A 89 5.32 7.31 11.85
CA ALA A 89 6.02 7.85 13.01
C ALA A 89 6.93 6.80 13.66
N TYR A 90 6.41 5.59 13.87
CA TYR A 90 7.17 4.46 14.42
C TYR A 90 8.36 4.06 13.52
N VAL A 91 8.14 3.89 12.23
CA VAL A 91 9.21 3.53 11.28
C VAL A 91 10.32 4.58 11.27
N ARG A 92 9.97 5.87 11.29
CA ARG A 92 10.95 6.97 11.35
C ARG A 92 11.74 6.95 12.66
N GLU A 93 11.07 6.76 13.79
CA GLU A 93 11.73 6.63 15.11
C GLU A 93 12.73 5.47 15.12
N GLN A 94 12.31 4.29 14.63
CA GLN A 94 13.18 3.12 14.58
C GLN A 94 14.33 3.27 13.59
N ALA A 95 14.11 3.97 12.47
CA ALA A 95 15.12 4.26 11.47
C ALA A 95 16.20 5.20 12.02
N ARG A 96 15.82 6.22 12.82
CA ARG A 96 16.77 7.10 13.53
C ARG A 96 17.64 6.31 14.50
N ALA A 97 17.03 5.43 15.29
CA ALA A 97 17.78 4.58 16.23
C ALA A 97 18.81 3.65 15.55
N ARG A 98 18.66 3.41 14.24
CA ARG A 98 19.53 2.53 13.44
C ARG A 98 20.44 3.29 12.46
N GLY A 99 20.43 4.63 12.48
CA GLY A 99 21.25 5.44 11.58
C GLY A 99 20.85 5.36 10.10
N ILE A 100 19.61 4.97 9.78
CA ILE A 100 19.09 4.86 8.41
C ILE A 100 17.94 5.83 8.13
N ALA A 101 17.79 6.86 8.97
CA ALA A 101 16.70 7.83 8.88
C ALA A 101 16.66 8.55 7.54
N ASP A 102 17.80 8.92 6.97
CA ASP A 102 17.85 9.70 5.72
C ASP A 102 17.26 8.93 4.54
N VAL A 103 17.52 7.62 4.46
CA VAL A 103 16.98 6.74 3.42
C VAL A 103 15.46 6.62 3.56
N VAL A 104 14.99 6.42 4.79
CA VAL A 104 13.55 6.27 5.10
C VAL A 104 12.81 7.58 4.86
N ASP A 105 13.31 8.69 5.41
CA ASP A 105 12.70 10.01 5.27
C ASP A 105 12.71 10.48 3.81
N GLY A 106 13.76 10.19 3.04
CA GLY A 106 13.80 10.50 1.60
C GLY A 106 12.64 9.87 0.81
N VAL A 107 12.37 8.59 1.04
CA VAL A 107 11.27 7.88 0.37
C VAL A 107 9.90 8.39 0.84
N LEU A 108 9.72 8.61 2.14
CA LEU A 108 8.45 9.10 2.70
C LEU A 108 8.14 10.54 2.30
N LEU A 109 9.14 11.43 2.30
CA LEU A 109 8.98 12.82 1.87
C LEU A 109 8.62 12.92 0.38
N ARG A 110 9.24 12.08 -0.46
CA ARG A 110 8.87 11.95 -1.88
C ARG A 110 7.40 11.56 -2.02
N ALA A 111 6.95 10.56 -1.28
CA ALA A 111 5.56 10.11 -1.30
C ALA A 111 4.56 11.20 -0.88
N CYS A 112 4.93 12.09 0.04
CA CYS A 112 4.09 13.23 0.42
C CYS A 112 4.03 14.32 -0.67
N ARG A 113 5.18 14.64 -1.28
CA ARG A 113 5.32 15.81 -2.17
C ARG A 113 4.99 15.54 -3.63
N GLU A 114 5.34 14.35 -4.12
CA GLU A 114 5.26 14.05 -5.55
C GLU A 114 4.02 13.23 -5.86
N PRO A 115 3.12 13.72 -6.74
CA PRO A 115 1.97 12.93 -7.16
C PRO A 115 2.44 11.71 -7.95
N LEU A 116 1.80 10.57 -7.70
CA LEU A 116 2.13 9.34 -8.41
C LEU A 116 1.55 9.41 -9.83
N ARG A 117 2.40 9.78 -10.80
CA ARG A 117 2.08 9.63 -12.23
C ARG A 117 2.09 8.14 -12.58
N ALA A 118 0.90 7.56 -12.60
CA ALA A 118 0.69 6.15 -12.91
C ALA A 118 -0.53 5.97 -13.82
N LYS A 119 -0.42 5.03 -14.77
CA LYS A 119 -1.60 4.48 -15.44
C LYS A 119 -2.33 3.62 -14.40
N VAL A 120 -3.64 3.83 -14.21
CA VAL A 120 -4.42 3.10 -13.20
C VAL A 120 -5.44 2.20 -13.89
N THR A 121 -5.39 0.91 -13.55
CA THR A 121 -6.44 -0.05 -13.88
C THR A 121 -7.13 -0.47 -12.59
N LEU A 122 -8.43 -0.22 -12.48
CA LEU A 122 -9.25 -0.72 -11.38
C LEU A 122 -9.84 -2.07 -11.81
N ALA A 123 -9.72 -3.11 -10.98
CA ALA A 123 -10.50 -4.32 -11.21
C ALA A 123 -11.98 -3.93 -11.21
N ALA A 124 -12.71 -4.32 -12.27
CA ALA A 124 -14.15 -4.18 -12.29
C ALA A 124 -14.68 -4.82 -11.01
N ARG A 125 -15.51 -4.10 -10.24
CA ARG A 125 -16.33 -4.77 -9.23
C ARG A 125 -17.11 -5.81 -10.01
N ASP A 126 -16.84 -7.09 -9.78
CA ASP A 126 -17.65 -8.15 -10.38
C ASP A 126 -19.10 -7.80 -10.12
N GLY A 127 -19.78 -7.38 -11.19
CA GLY A 127 -21.20 -7.17 -11.16
C GLY A 127 -21.78 -8.49 -10.72
N THR A 128 -22.53 -8.47 -9.64
CA THR A 128 -23.42 -9.55 -9.25
C THR A 128 -24.21 -9.92 -10.48
N ARG A 129 -23.79 -10.99 -11.18
CA ARG A 129 -24.54 -11.54 -12.30
C ARG A 129 -25.78 -12.12 -11.66
N ALA A 130 -26.85 -11.34 -11.62
CA ALA A 130 -28.15 -11.79 -11.17
C ALA A 130 -28.49 -13.02 -12.03
N LEU A 131 -28.42 -14.19 -11.40
CA LEU A 131 -29.03 -15.40 -11.95
C LEU A 131 -30.53 -15.18 -11.83
N THR A 132 -31.13 -14.56 -12.85
CA THR A 132 -32.58 -14.59 -13.04
C THR A 132 -32.93 -15.99 -13.52
N PRO A 133 -33.66 -16.83 -12.77
CA PRO A 133 -34.23 -18.04 -13.35
C PRO A 133 -35.35 -17.61 -14.29
N GLN A 134 -35.13 -17.69 -15.61
CA GLN A 134 -36.24 -17.81 -16.54
C GLN A 134 -36.91 -19.16 -16.27
N ARG A 135 -38.06 -19.13 -15.60
CA ARG A 135 -39.03 -20.21 -15.69
C ARG A 135 -39.83 -19.98 -16.96
N ALA A 136 -39.76 -20.98 -17.85
CA ALA A 136 -40.69 -21.19 -18.95
C ALA A 136 -42.09 -21.54 -18.40
#